data_AF-A0A0C9WSM0-F1
#
_entry.id   AF-A0A0C9WSM0-F1
#
_cell.length_a   1.000
_cell.length_b   1.000
_cell.length_c   1.000
_cell.angle_alpha   90.00
_cell.angle_beta   90.00
_cell.angle_gamma   90.00
#
_symmetry.space_group_name_H-M   'P 1'
#
loop_
_entity.id
_entity.type
_entity.pdbx_description
1 polymer ?
#
loop_
_entity_poly.entity_id
_entity_poly.type
_entity_poly.pdbx_seq_one_letter_code
_entity_poly.pdbx_strand_id
1 'polypeptide(L)'
;MECGAKSTQLIPRPVTHMLRLTRLARSFVQPTRTRRCVYTTTTNSLSNDAEVFGNYNIILPEEPFVFGVSHIQPLRPISSHIKRPSYASVPPTEEPKGNGKIELGGEEEAKLRDAARLARNVREFAGLLVKVGVTTGAIDKEVHEYIVSHSAYPSPLRYLGFPKSCCTSVNNIVVHGIPDERVDTSRFH
;
A
#
# COMPACT_ATOMS: atom_id res chain seq x y z
N MET A 1 19.39 -12.27 58.74
CA MET A 1 19.76 -11.56 57.51
C MET A 1 18.48 -11.02 56.90
N GLU A 2 18.28 -9.72 57.01
CA GLU A 2 17.07 -9.00 56.60
C GLU A 2 16.90 -9.02 55.07
N CYS A 3 15.65 -9.23 54.64
CA CYS A 3 15.16 -9.00 53.29
C CYS A 3 14.36 -7.68 53.33
N GLY A 4 14.81 -6.66 52.60
CA GLY A 4 14.22 -5.32 52.61
C GLY A 4 13.76 -4.90 51.21
N ALA A 5 12.48 -5.09 50.91
CA ALA A 5 11.79 -4.43 49.80
C ALA A 5 10.64 -3.60 50.39
N LYS A 6 10.76 -2.27 50.31
CA LYS A 6 9.76 -1.33 50.83
C LYS A 6 8.55 -1.30 49.90
N SER A 7 7.39 -1.68 50.45
CA SER A 7 6.06 -1.56 49.86
C SER A 7 5.55 -0.13 50.02
N THR A 8 5.22 0.54 48.92
CA THR A 8 4.60 1.88 48.94
C THR A 8 3.08 1.71 48.80
N GLN A 9 2.35 2.07 49.85
CA GLN A 9 0.90 1.98 49.92
C GLN A 9 0.23 3.06 49.04
N LEU A 10 -0.68 2.64 48.15
CA LEU A 10 -1.56 3.55 47.40
C LEU A 10 -2.79 3.91 48.27
N ILE A 11 -3.02 5.21 48.45
CA ILE A 11 -4.18 5.78 49.14
C ILE A 11 -5.36 5.86 48.15
N PRO A 12 -6.59 5.40 48.50
CA PRO A 12 -7.76 5.53 47.62
C PRO A 12 -8.36 6.94 47.68
N ARG A 13 -8.74 7.49 46.52
CA ARG A 13 -9.51 8.76 46.41
C ARG A 13 -11.00 8.47 46.17
N PRO A 14 -11.91 9.29 46.74
CA PRO A 14 -13.34 9.03 46.70
C PRO A 14 -13.98 9.32 45.34
N VAL A 15 -14.99 8.51 45.03
CA VAL A 15 -15.81 8.54 43.82
C VAL A 15 -16.88 9.63 43.96
N THR A 16 -17.01 10.53 42.99
CA THR A 16 -18.17 11.45 42.88
C THR A 16 -19.01 11.13 41.65
N HIS A 17 -20.32 11.24 41.85
CA HIS A 17 -21.41 10.74 41.02
C HIS A 17 -21.69 11.59 39.76
N MET A 18 -22.17 10.88 38.72
CA MET A 18 -23.12 11.26 37.65
C MET A 18 -23.08 12.68 37.05
N LEU A 19 -22.85 12.73 35.73
CA LEU A 19 -23.79 13.36 34.79
C LEU A 19 -23.85 12.55 33.48
N ARG A 20 -25.05 12.07 33.17
CA ARG A 20 -25.40 11.22 32.02
C ARG A 20 -25.69 12.15 30.83
N LEU A 21 -24.78 12.28 29.87
CA LEU A 21 -25.04 13.01 28.63
C LEU A 21 -25.54 12.03 27.56
N THR A 22 -26.86 12.02 27.35
CA THR A 22 -27.50 11.37 26.21
C THR A 22 -27.12 12.11 24.92
N ARG A 23 -26.24 11.52 24.10
CA ARG A 23 -25.95 12.02 22.75
C ARG A 23 -27.12 11.63 21.83
N LEU A 24 -27.91 12.63 21.43
CA LEU A 24 -28.89 12.48 20.35
C LEU A 24 -28.21 11.96 19.08
N ALA A 25 -28.86 10.99 18.44
CA ALA A 25 -28.54 10.53 17.10
C ALA A 25 -28.62 11.72 16.12
N ARG A 26 -27.48 12.14 15.58
CA ARG A 26 -27.44 12.96 14.37
C ARG A 26 -27.27 12.02 13.20
N SER A 27 -28.31 11.93 12.39
CA SER A 27 -28.34 11.33 11.06
C SER A 27 -27.15 11.80 10.24
N PHE A 28 -26.34 10.83 9.80
CA PHE A 28 -25.16 11.04 8.98
C PHE A 28 -25.58 11.33 7.54
N VAL A 29 -25.80 12.62 7.24
CA VAL A 29 -25.99 13.08 5.86
C VAL A 29 -24.61 13.06 5.19
N GLN A 30 -24.40 12.14 4.24
CA GLN A 30 -23.20 12.13 3.42
C GLN A 30 -23.15 13.42 2.58
N PRO A 31 -22.06 14.22 2.64
CA PRO A 31 -21.92 15.33 1.72
C PRO A 31 -21.52 14.79 0.35
N THR A 32 -22.47 14.70 -0.58
CA THR A 32 -22.18 14.60 -2.02
C THR A 32 -21.54 15.91 -2.47
N ARG A 33 -20.25 16.08 -2.19
CA ARG A 33 -19.49 17.24 -2.65
C ARG A 33 -18.94 16.92 -4.05
N THR A 34 -19.80 17.01 -5.06
CA THR A 34 -19.36 17.24 -6.43
C THR A 34 -18.56 18.54 -6.46
N ARG A 35 -17.23 18.46 -6.41
CA ARG A 35 -16.37 19.60 -6.65
C ARG A 35 -16.40 19.89 -8.15
N ARG A 36 -17.38 20.69 -8.59
CA ARG A 36 -17.27 21.44 -9.84
C ARG A 36 -16.24 22.54 -9.55
N CYS A 37 -15.00 22.33 -9.99
CA CYS A 37 -14.00 23.39 -9.98
C CYS A 37 -14.39 24.36 -11.09
N VAL A 38 -15.10 25.43 -10.72
CA VAL A 38 -15.33 26.56 -11.62
C VAL A 38 -14.10 27.44 -11.50
N TYR A 39 -13.25 27.44 -12.52
CA TYR A 39 -12.16 28.41 -12.61
C TYR A 39 -12.77 29.76 -12.94
N THR A 40 -13.03 30.58 -11.92
CA THR A 40 -13.29 32.01 -12.13
C THR A 40 -11.94 32.71 -12.27
N THR A 41 -11.65 33.21 -13.47
CA THR A 41 -10.55 34.15 -13.72
C THR A 41 -10.90 35.49 -13.09
N THR A 42 -10.69 35.60 -11.77
CA THR A 42 -10.76 36.89 -11.09
C THR A 42 -9.41 37.58 -11.25
N THR A 43 -9.32 38.53 -12.18
CA THR A 43 -8.20 39.49 -12.25
C THR A 43 -8.29 40.41 -11.04
N ASN A 44 -7.70 40.00 -9.92
CA ASN A 44 -7.67 40.81 -8.71
C ASN A 44 -6.32 41.54 -8.64
N SER A 45 -6.37 42.85 -8.85
CA SER A 45 -5.26 43.78 -8.67
C SER A 45 -4.84 43.80 -7.20
N LEU A 46 -3.80 43.05 -6.86
CA LEU A 46 -3.14 43.05 -5.56
C LEU A 46 -1.63 43.23 -5.77
N SER A 47 -1.11 44.31 -5.19
CA SER A 47 0.28 44.65 -4.82
C SER A 47 1.44 43.88 -5.48
N ASN A 48 2.33 44.65 -6.09
CA ASN A 48 3.51 44.34 -6.92
C ASN A 48 4.62 43.43 -6.34
N ASP A 49 4.38 42.56 -5.36
CA ASP A 49 5.43 41.66 -4.82
C ASP A 49 5.27 40.19 -5.25
N ALA A 50 4.27 39.87 -6.08
CA ALA A 50 3.96 38.48 -6.49
C ALA A 50 4.60 38.03 -7.82
N GLU A 51 5.32 38.89 -8.54
CA GLU A 51 5.87 38.56 -9.87
C GLU A 51 7.17 37.72 -9.85
N VAL A 52 7.65 37.28 -8.69
CA VAL A 52 8.95 36.57 -8.58
C VAL A 52 8.87 35.11 -9.03
N PHE A 53 7.69 34.48 -8.97
CA PHE A 53 7.48 33.11 -9.44
C PHE A 53 6.72 33.18 -10.77
N GLY A 54 7.43 32.99 -11.88
CA GLY A 54 6.96 33.31 -13.23
C GLY A 54 5.63 32.70 -13.66
N ASN A 55 5.15 33.10 -14.84
CA ASN A 55 3.91 32.58 -15.41
C ASN A 55 4.16 31.16 -15.99
N TYR A 56 3.58 30.13 -15.38
CA TYR A 56 3.72 28.75 -15.83
C TYR A 56 2.46 28.29 -16.55
N ASN A 57 2.63 27.64 -17.71
CA ASN A 57 1.55 26.92 -18.36
C ASN A 57 1.18 25.69 -17.51
N ILE A 58 -0.11 25.57 -17.18
CA ILE A 58 -0.64 24.34 -16.58
C ILE A 58 -0.58 23.26 -17.66
N ILE A 59 0.39 22.35 -17.54
CA ILE A 59 0.45 21.15 -18.38
C ILE A 59 -0.50 20.13 -17.78
N LEU A 60 -1.68 19.97 -18.39
CA LEU A 60 -2.62 18.90 -18.05
C LEU A 60 -2.31 17.65 -18.89
N PRO A 61 -2.53 16.44 -18.37
CA PRO A 61 -2.46 15.21 -19.17
C PRO A 61 -3.41 15.26 -20.38
N GLU A 62 -3.11 14.47 -21.41
CA GLU A 62 -4.01 14.29 -22.55
C GLU A 62 -5.35 13.68 -22.11
N GLU A 63 -6.46 14.21 -22.66
CA GLU A 63 -7.79 13.69 -22.38
C GLU A 63 -8.10 12.45 -23.25
N PRO A 64 -8.77 11.42 -22.72
CA PRO A 64 -9.35 11.33 -21.38
C PRO A 64 -8.33 10.99 -20.29
N PHE A 65 -8.47 11.63 -19.12
CA PHE A 65 -7.62 11.33 -17.96
C PHE A 65 -7.79 9.87 -17.53
N VAL A 66 -6.73 9.07 -17.68
CA VAL A 66 -6.70 7.71 -17.18
C VAL A 66 -6.22 7.74 -15.73
N PHE A 67 -7.17 7.73 -14.79
CA PHE A 67 -6.86 7.63 -13.37
C PHE A 67 -6.67 6.17 -12.93
N GLY A 68 -5.66 5.93 -12.11
CA GLY A 68 -5.37 4.60 -11.55
C GLY A 68 -4.63 3.68 -12.52
N VAL A 69 -4.75 2.38 -12.29
CA VAL A 69 -3.90 1.33 -12.91
C VAL A 69 -4.67 0.40 -13.84
N SER A 70 -5.93 0.70 -14.13
CA SER A 70 -6.82 -0.13 -14.93
C SER A 70 -6.35 -0.31 -16.37
N HIS A 71 -5.65 0.68 -16.92
CA HIS A 71 -5.07 0.66 -18.26
C HIS A 71 -3.86 -0.28 -18.41
N ILE A 72 -3.29 -0.77 -17.31
CA ILE A 72 -2.11 -1.64 -17.31
C ILE A 72 -2.60 -3.08 -17.49
N GLN A 73 -2.79 -3.49 -18.74
CA GLN A 73 -3.27 -4.82 -19.15
C GLN A 73 -2.38 -5.42 -20.26
N PRO A 74 -2.34 -6.76 -20.42
CA PRO A 74 -3.00 -7.76 -19.57
C PRO A 74 -2.21 -8.05 -18.27
N LEU A 75 -2.94 -8.43 -17.22
CA LEU A 75 -2.38 -9.00 -15.99
C LEU A 75 -1.70 -10.35 -16.28
N ARG A 76 -0.62 -10.67 -15.57
CA ARG A 76 0.06 -11.97 -15.70
C ARG A 76 -0.85 -13.11 -15.19
N PRO A 77 -0.99 -14.21 -15.95
CA PRO A 77 -1.87 -15.31 -15.58
C PRO A 77 -1.29 -16.14 -14.43
N ILE A 78 -2.17 -16.69 -13.59
CA ILE A 78 -1.79 -17.61 -12.51
C ILE A 78 -2.58 -18.90 -12.70
N SER A 79 -1.90 -20.04 -12.60
CA SER A 79 -2.52 -21.36 -12.74
C SER A 79 -3.64 -21.59 -11.72
N SER A 80 -4.67 -22.36 -12.10
CA SER A 80 -5.86 -22.60 -11.28
C SER A 80 -5.61 -23.42 -10.01
N HIS A 81 -4.54 -24.22 -9.97
CA HIS A 81 -4.18 -25.06 -8.81
C HIS A 81 -3.59 -24.26 -7.63
N ILE A 82 -3.09 -23.05 -7.87
CA ILE A 82 -2.50 -22.20 -6.83
C ILE A 82 -3.62 -21.59 -5.99
N LYS A 83 -3.54 -21.77 -4.66
CA LYS A 83 -4.49 -21.17 -3.72
C LYS A 83 -4.43 -19.64 -3.80
N ARG A 84 -5.57 -19.00 -4.05
CA ARG A 84 -5.68 -17.55 -4.20
C ARG A 84 -6.22 -16.90 -2.91
N PRO A 85 -5.74 -15.69 -2.56
CA PRO A 85 -6.31 -14.93 -1.47
C PRO A 85 -7.70 -14.39 -1.84
N SER A 86 -8.50 -14.03 -0.84
CA SER A 86 -9.91 -13.65 -1.05
C SER A 86 -10.11 -12.42 -1.94
N TYR A 87 -9.15 -11.50 -1.95
CA TYR A 87 -9.19 -10.29 -2.79
C TYR A 87 -8.86 -10.54 -4.26
N ALA A 88 -8.29 -11.69 -4.62
CA ALA A 88 -7.84 -11.95 -5.99
C ALA A 88 -8.97 -12.39 -6.94
N SER A 89 -10.13 -12.77 -6.38
CA SER A 89 -11.37 -13.07 -7.09
C SER A 89 -12.22 -11.81 -7.26
N VAL A 90 -13.03 -11.77 -8.33
CA VAL A 90 -14.02 -10.71 -8.55
C VAL A 90 -15.40 -11.38 -8.63
N PRO A 91 -16.34 -11.08 -7.70
CA PRO A 91 -16.15 -10.30 -6.48
C PRO A 91 -15.21 -10.99 -5.46
N PRO A 92 -14.66 -10.26 -4.47
CA PRO A 92 -13.89 -10.86 -3.38
C PRO A 92 -14.72 -11.91 -2.65
N THR A 93 -14.13 -13.07 -2.34
CA THR A 93 -14.88 -14.17 -1.72
C THR A 93 -15.24 -13.91 -0.26
N GLU A 94 -14.32 -13.34 0.52
CA GLU A 94 -14.51 -13.07 1.96
C GLU A 94 -13.64 -11.89 2.43
N GLU A 95 -14.14 -11.13 3.41
CA GLU A 95 -13.33 -10.16 4.16
C GLU A 95 -12.30 -10.88 5.05
N PRO A 96 -11.10 -10.32 5.25
CA PRO A 96 -10.10 -10.91 6.14
C PRO A 96 -10.64 -10.99 7.57
N LYS A 97 -10.73 -12.22 8.10
CA LYS A 97 -11.18 -12.52 9.47
C LYS A 97 -9.97 -12.70 10.37
N GLY A 98 -9.99 -12.09 11.56
CA GLY A 98 -8.98 -12.31 12.60
C GLY A 98 -8.71 -11.07 13.45
N ASN A 99 -8.11 -11.27 14.61
CA ASN A 99 -7.65 -10.21 15.51
C ASN A 99 -6.25 -9.65 15.10
N GLY A 100 -5.72 -10.07 13.95
CA GLY A 100 -4.40 -9.69 13.45
C GLY A 100 -3.22 -10.30 14.21
N LYS A 101 -3.46 -11.31 15.05
CA LYS A 101 -2.42 -11.97 15.86
C LYS A 101 -2.22 -13.40 15.42
N ILE A 102 -0.97 -13.86 15.48
CA ILE A 102 -0.59 -15.25 15.25
C ILE A 102 -0.09 -15.80 16.58
N GLU A 103 -0.71 -16.87 17.05
CA GLU A 103 -0.31 -17.54 18.29
C GLU A 103 1.00 -18.29 18.09
N LEU A 104 1.88 -18.22 19.10
CA LEU A 104 3.17 -18.89 19.07
C LEU A 104 3.04 -20.37 19.44
N GLY A 105 3.84 -21.23 18.81
CA GLY A 105 3.84 -22.68 18.97
C GLY A 105 2.77 -23.42 18.14
N GLY A 106 1.97 -22.69 17.35
CA GLY A 106 0.87 -23.26 16.55
C GLY A 106 1.24 -23.57 15.10
N GLU A 107 0.34 -24.26 14.40
CA GLU A 107 0.47 -24.58 12.97
C GLU A 107 0.50 -23.33 12.09
N GLU A 108 -0.24 -22.28 12.46
CA GLU A 108 -0.28 -21.02 11.72
C GLU A 108 1.07 -20.27 11.78
N GLU A 109 1.81 -20.39 12.89
CA GLU A 109 3.18 -19.87 12.97
C GLU A 109 4.10 -20.61 12.00
N ALA A 110 4.01 -21.94 11.94
CA ALA A 110 4.81 -22.75 11.01
C ALA A 110 4.54 -22.36 9.55
N LYS A 111 3.27 -22.20 9.16
CA LYS A 111 2.87 -21.72 7.82
C LYS A 111 3.43 -20.33 7.53
N LEU A 112 3.36 -19.40 8.48
CA LEU A 112 3.95 -18.07 8.32
C LEU A 112 5.47 -18.15 8.11
N ARG A 113 6.16 -19.00 8.88
CA ARG A 113 7.62 -19.18 8.76
C ARG A 113 8.01 -19.71 7.38
N ASP A 114 7.25 -20.65 6.84
CA ASP A 114 7.49 -21.18 5.49
C ASP A 114 7.21 -20.13 4.40
N ALA A 115 6.12 -19.39 4.53
CA ALA A 115 5.82 -18.26 3.62
C ALA A 115 6.91 -17.19 3.66
N ALA A 116 7.40 -16.84 4.86
CA ALA A 116 8.48 -15.87 5.04
C ALA A 116 9.81 -16.37 4.45
N ARG A 117 10.10 -17.67 4.58
CA ARG A 117 11.28 -18.30 3.95
C ARG A 117 11.20 -18.19 2.43
N LEU A 118 10.05 -18.50 1.83
CA LEU A 118 9.87 -18.34 0.39
C LEU A 118 10.00 -16.88 -0.04
N ALA A 119 9.38 -15.95 0.70
CA ALA A 119 9.48 -14.51 0.40
C ALA A 119 10.93 -14.01 0.44
N ARG A 120 11.75 -14.53 1.38
CA ARG A 120 13.19 -14.25 1.41
C ARG A 120 13.88 -14.76 0.14
N ASN A 121 13.64 -16.00 -0.25
CA ASN A 121 14.25 -16.58 -1.46
C ASN A 121 13.88 -15.80 -2.72
N VAL A 122 12.61 -15.39 -2.84
CA VAL A 122 12.12 -14.54 -3.94
C VAL A 122 12.87 -13.20 -3.97
N ARG A 123 13.08 -12.57 -2.81
CA ARG A 123 13.81 -11.30 -2.71
C ARG A 123 15.29 -11.47 -3.09
N GLU A 124 15.93 -12.55 -2.63
CA GLU A 124 17.33 -12.86 -2.98
C GLU A 124 17.45 -13.12 -4.49
N PHE A 125 16.53 -13.90 -5.08
CA PHE A 125 16.45 -14.12 -6.52
C PHE A 125 16.28 -12.81 -7.30
N ALA A 126 15.35 -11.93 -6.87
CA ALA A 126 15.15 -10.63 -7.50
C ALA A 126 16.44 -9.78 -7.48
N GLY A 127 17.22 -9.84 -6.40
CA GLY A 127 18.50 -9.16 -6.28
C GLY A 127 19.53 -9.58 -7.33
N LEU A 128 19.50 -10.84 -7.78
CA LEU A 128 20.40 -11.35 -8.83
C LEU A 128 20.06 -10.80 -10.23
N LEU A 129 18.83 -10.32 -10.43
CA LEU A 129 18.35 -9.77 -11.69
C LEU A 129 18.70 -8.28 -11.86
N VAL A 130 19.00 -7.58 -10.76
CA VAL A 130 19.27 -6.14 -10.78
C VAL A 130 20.60 -5.86 -11.47
N LYS A 131 20.51 -5.38 -12.71
CA LYS A 131 21.65 -4.98 -13.54
C LYS A 131 21.28 -3.73 -14.33
N VAL A 132 22.27 -2.90 -14.61
CA VAL A 132 22.09 -1.72 -15.46
C VAL A 132 21.54 -2.16 -16.82
N GLY A 133 20.55 -1.43 -17.33
CA GLY A 133 19.90 -1.76 -18.60
C GLY A 133 18.72 -2.73 -18.50
N VAL A 134 18.45 -3.31 -17.33
CA VAL A 134 17.29 -4.19 -17.11
C VAL A 134 16.07 -3.34 -16.73
N THR A 135 14.92 -3.62 -17.33
CA THR A 135 13.66 -2.95 -16.98
C THR A 135 13.07 -3.54 -15.71
N THR A 136 12.36 -2.71 -14.94
CA THR A 136 11.65 -3.21 -13.76
C THR A 136 10.54 -4.20 -14.14
N GLY A 137 9.93 -4.05 -15.31
CA GLY A 137 8.98 -4.99 -15.90
C GLY A 137 9.55 -6.37 -16.21
N ALA A 138 10.82 -6.45 -16.62
CA ALA A 138 11.53 -7.73 -16.78
C ALA A 138 11.79 -8.39 -15.41
N ILE A 139 12.19 -7.63 -14.40
CA ILE A 139 12.37 -8.13 -13.04
C ILE A 139 11.04 -8.69 -12.50
N ASP A 140 9.93 -7.96 -12.65
CA ASP A 140 8.59 -8.43 -12.24
C ASP A 140 8.20 -9.73 -12.93
N LYS A 141 8.53 -9.89 -14.22
CA LYS A 141 8.26 -11.12 -14.97
C LYS A 141 8.95 -12.32 -14.34
N GLU A 142 10.25 -12.24 -14.15
CA GLU A 142 11.04 -13.34 -13.61
C GLU A 142 10.64 -13.65 -12.16
N VAL A 143 10.37 -12.61 -11.36
CA VAL A 143 9.86 -12.75 -9.99
C VAL A 143 8.50 -13.45 -9.97
N HIS A 144 7.59 -13.08 -10.88
CA HIS A 144 6.29 -13.74 -11.02
C HIS A 144 6.45 -15.23 -11.33
N GLU A 145 7.29 -15.56 -12.31
CA GLU A 145 7.54 -16.94 -12.73
C GLU A 145 8.20 -17.76 -11.60
N TYR A 146 9.13 -17.16 -10.86
CA TYR A 146 9.74 -17.78 -9.68
C TYR A 146 8.73 -18.05 -8.57
N ILE A 147 7.82 -17.12 -8.27
CA ILE A 147 6.78 -17.34 -7.25
C ILE A 147 5.82 -18.45 -7.69
N VAL A 148 5.39 -18.44 -8.96
CA VAL A 148 4.46 -19.43 -9.51
C VAL A 148 5.08 -20.82 -9.57
N SER A 149 6.37 -20.94 -9.89
CA SER A 149 7.08 -22.24 -9.90
C SER A 149 7.17 -22.87 -8.50
N HIS A 150 7.07 -22.07 -7.43
CA HIS A 150 6.98 -22.53 -6.05
C HIS A 150 5.52 -22.73 -5.57
N SER A 151 4.55 -22.81 -6.50
CA SER A 151 3.13 -22.99 -6.20
C SER A 151 2.54 -21.92 -5.27
N ALA A 152 3.11 -20.71 -5.29
CA ALA A 152 2.68 -19.60 -4.46
C ALA A 152 1.99 -18.50 -5.28
N TYR A 153 1.20 -17.68 -4.59
CA TYR A 153 0.53 -16.53 -5.18
C TYR A 153 1.33 -15.25 -4.90
N PRO A 154 1.65 -14.42 -5.91
CA PRO A 154 2.26 -13.12 -5.70
C PRO A 154 1.23 -12.15 -5.08
N SER A 155 1.33 -11.92 -3.77
CA SER A 155 0.33 -11.17 -3.00
C SER A 155 -0.03 -9.78 -3.58
N PRO A 156 0.91 -8.96 -4.11
CA PRO A 156 0.57 -7.66 -4.68
C PRO A 156 -0.38 -7.74 -5.88
N LEU A 157 -0.38 -8.84 -6.63
CA LEU A 157 -1.19 -8.96 -7.83
C LEU A 157 -2.68 -8.85 -7.48
N ARG A 158 -3.40 -7.95 -8.16
CA ARG A 158 -4.82 -7.62 -7.95
C ARG A 158 -5.16 -7.02 -6.58
N TYR A 159 -4.21 -6.87 -5.67
CA TYR A 159 -4.47 -6.28 -4.36
C TYR A 159 -4.88 -4.82 -4.53
N LEU A 160 -6.11 -4.48 -4.15
CA LEU A 160 -6.70 -3.14 -4.36
C LEU A 160 -6.53 -2.61 -5.80
N GLY A 161 -6.55 -3.50 -6.79
CA GLY A 161 -6.35 -3.17 -8.20
C GLY A 161 -4.90 -3.09 -8.68
N PHE A 162 -3.90 -3.35 -7.83
CA PHE A 162 -2.49 -3.31 -8.21
C PHE A 162 -2.17 -4.30 -9.35
N PRO A 163 -1.48 -3.87 -10.43
CA PRO A 163 -1.46 -4.62 -11.70
C PRO A 163 -0.27 -5.58 -11.87
N LYS A 164 0.69 -5.58 -10.93
CA LYS A 164 1.96 -6.33 -11.05
C LYS A 164 2.17 -7.25 -9.86
N SER A 165 3.18 -8.11 -9.94
CA SER A 165 3.45 -9.17 -8.96
C SER A 165 4.36 -8.70 -7.83
N CYS A 166 5.18 -7.68 -8.09
CA CYS A 166 5.99 -7.00 -7.09
C CYS A 166 5.93 -5.47 -7.25
N CYS A 167 6.51 -4.74 -6.30
CA CYS A 167 6.70 -3.30 -6.37
C CYS A 167 8.18 -3.00 -6.62
N THR A 168 8.46 -2.08 -7.53
CA THR A 168 9.83 -1.62 -7.84
C THR A 168 9.88 -0.11 -7.72
N SER A 169 10.60 0.39 -6.72
CA SER A 169 10.63 1.82 -6.36
C SER A 169 12.04 2.36 -6.59
N VAL A 170 12.22 3.08 -7.70
CA VAL A 170 13.52 3.59 -8.15
C VAL A 170 13.69 5.06 -7.74
N ASN A 171 14.88 5.43 -7.24
CA ASN A 171 15.27 6.80 -6.90
C ASN A 171 14.30 7.52 -5.93
N ASN A 172 13.46 8.44 -6.45
CA ASN A 172 12.55 9.27 -5.68
C ASN A 172 11.19 8.60 -5.41
N ILE A 173 10.96 7.41 -5.94
CA ILE A 173 9.75 6.63 -5.64
C ILE A 173 9.92 6.02 -4.26
N VAL A 174 9.09 6.44 -3.30
CA VAL A 174 9.19 6.02 -1.90
C VAL A 174 8.82 4.54 -1.73
N VAL A 175 7.62 4.16 -2.22
CA VAL A 175 7.07 2.81 -2.16
C VAL A 175 6.07 2.61 -3.30
N HIS A 176 5.67 1.36 -3.54
CA HIS A 176 4.60 0.97 -4.47
C HIS A 176 4.80 1.43 -5.93
N GLY A 177 6.05 1.66 -6.35
CA GLY A 177 6.34 1.83 -7.77
C GLY A 177 5.89 0.62 -8.59
N ILE A 178 5.25 0.89 -9.72
CA ILE A 178 4.70 -0.13 -10.61
C ILE A 178 5.81 -0.54 -11.60
N PRO A 179 6.17 -1.83 -11.67
CA PRO A 179 7.08 -2.33 -12.68
C PRO A 179 6.65 -1.97 -14.11
N ASP A 180 7.53 -1.34 -14.88
CA ASP A 180 7.32 -0.80 -16.22
C ASP A 180 8.51 -1.05 -17.15
N GLU A 181 8.41 -0.57 -18.39
CA GLU A 181 9.49 -0.69 -19.40
C GLU A 181 10.58 0.38 -19.25
N ARG A 182 10.58 1.15 -18.15
CA ARG A 182 11.65 2.11 -17.89
C ARG A 182 12.94 1.34 -17.66
N VAL A 183 13.92 1.62 -18.50
CA VAL A 183 15.28 1.10 -18.36
C VAL A 183 15.99 1.88 -17.26
N ASP A 184 16.55 1.18 -16.28
CA ASP A 184 17.43 1.82 -15.31
C ASP A 184 18.80 2.08 -15.94
N THR A 185 19.05 3.35 -16.24
CA THR A 185 20.31 3.86 -16.78
C THR A 185 21.18 4.52 -15.71
N SER A 186 20.77 4.46 -14.43
CA SER A 186 21.55 5.05 -13.35
C SER A 186 22.92 4.35 -13.27
N ARG A 187 23.96 5.06 -13.69
CA ARG A 187 25.33 4.71 -13.31
C ARG A 187 25.42 5.05 -11.82
N PHE A 188 25.67 4.04 -10.98
CA PHE A 188 26.23 4.29 -9.67
C PHE A 188 27.58 5.01 -9.89
N HIS A 189 27.62 6.31 -9.64
CA HIS A 189 28.84 7.12 -9.59
C HIS A 189 29.48 7.01 -8.21
#